data_AF-A0A9W7G5N5-F1
#
_entry.id   AF-A0A9W7G5N5-F1
#
_cell.length_a   1.000
_cell.length_b   1.000
_cell.length_c   1.000
_cell.angle_alpha   90.00
_cell.angle_beta   90.00
_cell.angle_gamma   90.00
#
_symmetry.space_group_name_H-M   'P 1'
#
loop_
_entity.id
_entity.type
_entity.pdbx_description
1 polymer ?
#
loop_
_entity_poly.entity_id
_entity_poly.type
_entity_poly.pdbx_seq_one_letter_code
_entity_poly.pdbx_strand_id
1 'polypeptide(L)'
;MGCGVSRDNPNPNAELNNIARNTNNCDRARALVSAGADLSSTNGPHWRHTPLHQACYHGRYEMAKCLVDLGAPLTLHSNPCGRGRHGTPLELARGGGHERIAKMLEDALAAPPPVVKALNATLGLPLPPTSNLKPYTGPSRRLVLVNKGDRDQCVFSHASNLSRGEDVDLTLSSHPGLVIGRQYGEEKRHGPWRYIEAGVKGNVQPVRARYIEGNYIKLTDADLVFDVSFWKMEPGNTVNFVGGTNRKVKTKLKGGGRDWVINSDGTISPKHQRHLALGVQSSEKGPMILVRKGDPGMLKFKNASRLRNGETVDLSLSSHYGREVSRLYNKEKRLGPWRYTESCITSNAPIILVSYTSNNYIKLTDADLVFDVSFWKMEPGNTVNFVGGTNAKEKTMLGGGGRDWVINDDGSISPKHHPHLTLGCSLEPSPEPEIAVVQLPPETPPPIAVAVALPLEGGGGGEARCDKCNGYMTMEMKFCPQCGTRNTKA
;
A
#
# COMPACT_ATOMS: atom_id res chain seq x y z
N MET A 1 9.79 24.79 50.30
CA MET A 1 9.31 26.04 49.67
C MET A 1 9.16 25.82 48.17
N GLY A 2 7.98 26.15 47.63
CA GLY A 2 7.77 26.69 46.29
C GLY A 2 8.28 25.94 45.06
N CYS A 3 7.36 25.21 44.43
CA CYS A 3 7.39 24.75 43.05
C CYS A 3 7.53 25.91 42.04
N GLY A 4 8.60 25.90 41.25
CA GLY A 4 8.73 26.70 40.03
C GLY A 4 8.04 26.01 38.86
N VAL A 5 6.74 26.26 38.68
CA VAL A 5 6.04 25.93 37.45
C VAL A 5 6.44 26.99 36.43
N SER A 6 7.32 26.65 35.47
CA SER A 6 7.55 27.51 34.32
C SER A 6 6.26 27.57 33.51
N ARG A 7 5.53 28.67 33.65
CA ARG A 7 4.58 29.14 32.63
C ARG A 7 5.40 29.62 31.43
N ASP A 8 4.76 29.57 30.27
CA ASP A 8 5.14 30.23 29.02
C ASP A 8 6.08 29.47 28.08
N ASN A 9 5.53 28.41 27.49
CA ASN A 9 5.64 28.29 26.03
C ASN A 9 4.24 27.95 25.48
N PRO A 10 3.47 28.92 24.96
CA PRO A 10 2.15 28.65 24.40
C PRO A 10 2.27 27.65 23.25
N ASN A 11 1.41 26.63 23.24
CA ASN A 11 1.39 25.62 22.18
C ASN A 11 1.30 26.33 20.81
N PRO A 12 2.30 26.19 19.92
CA PRO A 12 2.37 26.95 18.67
C PRO A 12 1.17 26.67 17.75
N ASN A 13 0.57 25.48 17.85
CA ASN A 13 -0.66 25.13 17.13
C ASN A 13 -1.89 25.85 17.67
N ALA A 14 -1.99 25.97 19.00
CA ALA A 14 -3.08 26.70 19.64
C ALA A 14 -2.95 28.20 19.36
N GLU A 15 -1.73 28.71 19.34
CA GLU A 15 -1.45 30.09 19.01
C GLU A 15 -1.73 30.39 17.54
N LEU A 16 -1.31 29.53 16.61
CA LEU A 16 -1.59 29.67 15.18
C LEU A 16 -3.09 29.69 14.90
N ASN A 17 -3.86 28.78 15.54
CA ASN A 17 -5.33 28.81 15.47
C ASN A 17 -5.92 30.09 16.07
N ASN A 18 -5.38 30.59 17.18
CA ASN A 18 -5.87 31.81 17.82
C ASN A 18 -5.63 33.06 16.97
N ILE A 19 -4.43 33.22 16.39
CA ILE A 19 -4.14 34.36 15.52
C ILE A 19 -4.88 34.25 14.18
N ALA A 20 -5.12 33.04 13.67
CA ALA A 20 -5.87 32.84 12.44
C ALA A 20 -7.35 33.20 12.57
N ARG A 21 -7.90 33.00 13.78
CA ARG A 21 -9.25 33.41 14.16
C ARG A 21 -9.36 34.93 14.34
N ASN A 22 -8.40 35.53 15.03
CA ASN A 22 -8.56 36.86 15.62
C ASN A 22 -7.79 37.98 14.90
N THR A 23 -6.84 37.66 14.00
CA THR A 23 -5.91 38.65 13.42
C THR A 23 -5.63 38.39 11.93
N ASN A 24 -4.93 39.32 11.28
CA ASN A 24 -4.30 39.14 9.96
C ASN A 24 -2.75 39.16 10.06
N ASN A 25 -2.18 38.80 11.21
CA ASN A 25 -0.73 38.88 11.43
C ASN A 25 0.02 37.73 10.73
N CYS A 26 0.34 37.94 9.46
CA CYS A 26 0.99 36.96 8.59
C CYS A 26 2.45 36.68 9.02
N ASP A 27 3.16 37.67 9.54
CA ASP A 27 4.54 37.49 10.02
C ASP A 27 4.58 36.57 11.24
N ARG A 28 3.64 36.73 12.17
CA ARG A 28 3.52 35.83 13.32
C ARG A 28 3.08 34.43 12.90
N ALA A 29 2.20 34.30 11.91
CA ALA A 29 1.83 32.99 11.35
C ALA A 29 3.05 32.29 10.71
N ARG A 30 3.85 33.00 9.92
CA ARG A 30 5.12 32.49 9.36
C ARG A 30 6.12 32.06 10.43
N ALA A 31 6.29 32.88 11.47
CA ALA A 31 7.18 32.57 12.58
C ALA A 31 6.74 31.31 13.34
N LEU A 32 5.43 31.17 13.61
CA LEU A 32 4.88 29.98 14.27
C LEU A 32 5.07 28.72 13.42
N VAL A 33 4.80 28.78 12.11
CA VAL A 33 5.03 27.66 11.19
C VAL A 33 6.52 27.30 11.11
N SER A 34 7.40 28.30 11.07
CA SER A 34 8.86 28.10 11.09
C SER A 34 9.33 27.46 12.42
N ALA A 35 8.64 27.75 13.52
CA ALA A 35 8.84 27.12 14.82
C ALA A 35 8.15 25.75 14.96
N GLY A 36 7.57 25.20 13.89
CA GLY A 36 6.96 23.87 13.86
C GLY A 36 5.46 23.84 14.10
N ALA A 37 4.74 24.96 14.02
CA ALA A 37 3.28 24.97 14.04
C ALA A 37 2.73 24.25 12.81
N ASP A 38 1.85 23.27 13.04
CA ASP A 38 1.22 22.46 12.02
C ASP A 38 -0.03 23.16 11.46
N LEU A 39 -0.02 23.45 10.16
CA LEU A 39 -1.12 24.08 9.42
C LEU A 39 -2.39 23.21 9.37
N SER A 40 -2.27 21.91 9.63
CA SER A 40 -3.38 20.96 9.73
C SER A 40 -3.89 20.76 11.16
N SER A 41 -3.20 21.32 12.17
CA SER A 41 -3.61 21.22 13.57
C SER A 41 -4.95 21.90 13.80
N THR A 42 -5.79 21.34 14.69
CA THR A 42 -7.14 21.88 14.93
C THR A 42 -7.27 22.52 16.31
N ASN A 43 -8.20 23.47 16.44
CA ASN A 43 -8.58 24.11 17.70
C ASN A 43 -9.31 23.20 18.71
N GLY A 44 -9.19 21.88 18.56
CA GLY A 44 -9.78 20.87 19.43
C GLY A 44 -10.98 20.12 18.83
N PRO A 45 -11.48 19.10 19.54
CA PRO A 45 -12.40 18.10 18.98
C PRO A 45 -13.83 18.61 18.73
N HIS A 46 -14.24 19.71 19.36
CA HIS A 46 -15.61 20.25 19.25
C HIS A 46 -15.87 20.90 17.89
N TRP A 47 -14.89 21.64 17.37
CA TRP A 47 -15.00 22.36 16.11
C TRP A 47 -14.13 21.75 15.02
N ARG A 48 -12.98 21.15 15.39
CA ARG A 48 -12.00 20.57 14.46
C ARG A 48 -11.57 21.57 13.36
N HIS A 49 -11.57 22.86 13.66
CA HIS A 49 -11.17 23.90 12.72
C HIS A 49 -9.65 24.00 12.71
N THR A 50 -9.02 23.91 11.54
CA THR A 50 -7.62 24.29 11.32
C THR A 50 -7.48 25.82 11.28
N PRO A 51 -6.25 26.37 11.29
CA PRO A 51 -6.04 27.80 11.08
C PRO A 51 -6.74 28.32 9.82
N LEU A 52 -6.71 27.55 8.72
CA LEU A 52 -7.38 27.95 7.48
C LEU A 52 -8.91 27.94 7.63
N HIS A 53 -9.49 26.96 8.33
CA HIS A 53 -10.92 26.97 8.66
C HIS A 53 -11.29 28.21 9.49
N GLN A 54 -10.48 28.58 10.48
CA GLN A 54 -10.69 29.77 11.31
C GLN A 54 -10.69 31.04 10.46
N ALA A 55 -9.68 31.21 9.61
CA ALA A 55 -9.57 32.37 8.74
C ALA A 55 -10.76 32.46 7.75
N CYS A 56 -11.18 31.33 7.19
CA CYS A 56 -12.31 31.25 6.26
C CYS A 56 -13.66 31.52 6.96
N TYR A 57 -13.88 30.95 8.14
CA TYR A 57 -15.11 31.15 8.90
C TYR A 57 -15.29 32.62 9.33
N HIS A 58 -14.21 33.27 9.74
CA HIS A 58 -14.20 34.65 10.22
C HIS A 58 -13.93 35.71 9.14
N GLY A 59 -13.83 35.34 7.86
CA GLY A 59 -13.67 36.30 6.75
C GLY A 59 -12.31 36.99 6.71
N ARG A 60 -11.27 36.36 7.25
CA ARG A 60 -9.91 36.93 7.34
C ARG A 60 -9.12 36.65 6.06
N TYR A 61 -9.38 37.45 5.03
CA TYR A 61 -8.80 37.24 3.69
C TYR A 61 -7.27 37.18 3.69
N GLU A 62 -6.58 38.17 4.30
CA GLU A 62 -5.10 38.21 4.27
C GLU A 62 -4.47 37.03 5.03
N MET A 63 -5.07 36.64 6.16
CA MET A 63 -4.65 35.45 6.88
C MET A 63 -4.92 34.17 6.09
N ALA A 64 -6.10 34.04 5.48
CA ALA A 64 -6.45 32.88 4.66
C ALA A 64 -5.45 32.73 3.49
N LYS A 65 -5.16 33.82 2.77
CA LYS A 65 -4.15 33.86 1.71
C LYS A 65 -2.78 33.44 2.22
N CYS A 66 -2.32 34.01 3.34
CA CYS A 66 -1.04 33.65 3.95
C CYS A 66 -0.95 32.16 4.31
N LEU A 67 -2.03 31.58 4.84
CA LEU A 67 -2.07 30.16 5.19
C LEU A 67 -2.05 29.26 3.94
N VAL A 68 -2.73 29.67 2.86
CA VAL A 68 -2.67 28.99 1.56
C VAL A 68 -1.24 29.05 0.99
N ASP A 69 -0.61 30.22 1.01
CA ASP A 69 0.77 30.43 0.55
C ASP A 69 1.78 29.61 1.38
N LEU A 70 1.47 29.34 2.65
CA LEU A 70 2.26 28.47 3.54
C LEU A 70 1.98 26.97 3.34
N GLY A 71 1.06 26.60 2.45
CA GLY A 71 0.74 25.21 2.12
C GLY A 71 -0.32 24.58 3.03
N ALA A 72 -1.22 25.36 3.60
CA ALA A 72 -2.32 24.82 4.39
C ALA A 72 -3.22 23.90 3.54
N PRO A 73 -3.64 22.73 4.05
CA PRO A 73 -4.55 21.84 3.34
C PRO A 73 -5.91 22.51 3.07
N LEU A 74 -6.31 22.56 1.80
CA LEU A 74 -7.51 23.29 1.36
C LEU A 74 -8.82 22.48 1.47
N THR A 75 -8.74 21.16 1.65
CA THR A 75 -9.88 20.24 1.54
C THR A 75 -10.21 19.47 2.82
N LEU A 76 -9.55 19.79 3.94
CA LEU A 76 -9.83 19.11 5.22
C LEU A 76 -11.27 19.37 5.68
N HIS A 77 -11.86 18.38 6.35
CA HIS A 77 -13.22 18.46 6.89
C HIS A 77 -13.21 18.89 8.35
N SER A 78 -14.13 19.78 8.71
CA SER A 78 -14.31 20.26 10.08
C SER A 78 -15.78 20.25 10.50
N ASN A 79 -16.10 20.81 11.67
CA ASN A 79 -17.51 21.07 12.00
C ASN A 79 -18.05 22.14 11.03
N PRO A 80 -19.12 21.84 10.27
CA PRO A 80 -19.64 22.78 9.28
C PRO A 80 -20.24 24.05 9.88
N CYS A 81 -20.60 24.07 11.18
CA CYS A 81 -21.22 25.25 11.81
C CYS A 81 -22.42 25.81 11.02
N GLY A 82 -23.19 24.93 10.36
CA GLY A 82 -24.30 25.32 9.49
C GLY A 82 -23.90 25.88 8.11
N ARG A 83 -22.61 25.89 7.77
CA ARG A 83 -22.05 26.41 6.51
C ARG A 83 -21.52 25.27 5.63
N GLY A 84 -22.44 24.51 5.04
CA GLY A 84 -22.13 23.36 4.18
C GLY A 84 -22.28 22.00 4.87
N ARG A 85 -21.87 20.93 4.17
CA ARG A 85 -22.09 19.54 4.59
C ARG A 85 -20.91 18.94 5.33
N HIS A 86 -19.70 19.36 4.98
CA HIS A 86 -18.44 18.75 5.40
C HIS A 86 -17.53 19.71 6.18
N GLY A 87 -17.87 21.01 6.19
CA GLY A 87 -17.15 22.05 6.89
C GLY A 87 -15.76 22.27 6.32
N THR A 88 -15.58 22.18 5.01
CA THR A 88 -14.30 22.52 4.36
C THR A 88 -14.03 24.02 4.42
N PRO A 89 -12.78 24.49 4.28
CA PRO A 89 -12.48 25.92 4.24
C PRO A 89 -13.34 26.69 3.21
N LEU A 90 -13.55 26.11 2.02
CA LEU A 90 -14.39 26.69 0.97
C LEU A 90 -15.87 26.74 1.38
N GLU A 91 -16.41 25.68 1.98
CA GLU A 91 -17.79 25.66 2.48
C GLU A 91 -18.01 26.70 3.59
N LEU A 92 -17.06 26.83 4.53
CA LEU A 92 -17.11 27.82 5.61
C LEU A 92 -17.02 29.27 5.10
N ALA A 93 -16.23 29.51 4.05
CA ALA A 93 -16.13 30.81 3.38
C ALA A 93 -17.45 31.15 2.66
N ARG A 94 -17.98 30.22 1.85
CA ARG A 94 -19.25 30.40 1.12
C ARG A 94 -20.44 30.61 2.06
N GLY A 95 -20.61 29.75 3.06
CA GLY A 95 -21.70 29.90 4.04
C GLY A 95 -21.54 31.12 4.95
N GLY A 96 -20.38 31.78 4.94
CA GLY A 96 -20.15 33.06 5.61
C GLY A 96 -20.32 34.29 4.73
N GLY A 97 -20.59 34.12 3.43
CA GLY A 97 -20.62 35.22 2.47
C GLY A 97 -19.24 35.81 2.11
N HIS A 98 -18.15 35.08 2.40
CA HIS A 98 -16.78 35.56 2.20
C HIS A 98 -16.30 35.30 0.78
N GLU A 99 -16.93 35.92 -0.22
CA GLU A 99 -16.76 35.65 -1.65
C GLU A 99 -15.30 35.78 -2.13
N ARG A 100 -14.55 36.78 -1.63
CA ARG A 100 -13.13 36.94 -1.95
C ARG A 100 -12.28 35.74 -1.51
N ILE A 101 -12.60 35.14 -0.36
CA ILE A 101 -11.90 33.95 0.14
C ILE A 101 -12.33 32.72 -0.65
N ALA A 102 -13.63 32.57 -0.92
CA ALA A 102 -14.14 31.46 -1.70
C ALA A 102 -13.51 31.39 -3.09
N LYS A 103 -13.44 32.53 -3.81
CA LYS A 103 -12.78 32.63 -5.11
C LYS A 103 -11.29 32.26 -5.05
N MET A 104 -10.56 32.82 -4.08
CA MET A 104 -9.13 32.49 -3.89
C MET A 104 -8.91 30.99 -3.64
N LEU A 105 -9.78 30.33 -2.87
CA LEU A 105 -9.69 28.90 -2.61
C LEU A 105 -10.06 28.07 -3.85
N GLU A 106 -11.05 28.50 -4.64
CA GLU A 106 -11.40 27.87 -5.92
C GLU A 106 -10.24 27.95 -6.92
N ASP A 107 -9.61 29.12 -7.03
CA ASP A 107 -8.43 29.34 -7.89
C ASP A 107 -7.25 28.45 -7.43
N ALA A 108 -7.01 28.36 -6.11
CA ALA A 108 -5.95 27.52 -5.55
C ALA A 108 -6.22 26.02 -5.70
N LEU A 109 -7.49 25.59 -5.73
CA LEU A 109 -7.90 24.20 -5.97
C LEU A 109 -7.86 23.82 -7.46
N ALA A 110 -8.04 24.78 -8.36
CA ALA A 110 -8.03 24.58 -9.80
C ALA A 110 -6.62 24.65 -10.42
N ALA A 111 -5.64 25.21 -9.70
CA ALA A 111 -4.26 25.26 -10.15
C ALA A 111 -3.57 23.88 -10.06
N PRO A 112 -2.77 23.46 -11.06
CA PRO A 112 -1.86 22.33 -10.92
C PRO A 112 -0.86 22.59 -9.76
N PRO A 113 -0.36 21.56 -9.08
CA PRO A 113 0.44 21.74 -7.87
C PRO A 113 1.63 22.66 -8.16
N PRO A 114 1.86 23.71 -7.35
CA PRO A 114 2.97 24.62 -7.57
C PRO A 114 4.28 23.84 -7.38
N VAL A 115 5.13 23.89 -8.40
CA VAL A 115 6.56 23.58 -8.24
C VAL A 115 7.07 24.56 -7.19
N VAL A 116 7.47 24.03 -6.04
CA VAL A 116 7.91 24.81 -4.88
C VAL A 116 9.11 25.68 -5.28
N LYS A 117 8.86 26.96 -5.61
CA LYS A 117 9.88 28.00 -5.55
C LYS A 117 10.03 28.36 -4.07
N ALA A 118 10.89 27.61 -3.38
CA ALA A 118 11.29 27.94 -2.03
C ALA A 118 11.96 29.32 -2.03
N LEU A 119 11.50 30.18 -1.12
CA LEU A 119 12.18 31.41 -0.75
C LEU A 119 13.55 31.07 -0.16
N ASN A 120 14.58 31.16 -1.00
CA ASN A 120 15.96 31.37 -0.57
C ASN A 120 16.33 32.82 -0.89
N ALA A 121 16.18 33.71 0.09
CA ALA A 121 16.98 34.92 0.20
C ALA A 121 16.82 35.53 1.60
N THR A 122 17.96 35.83 2.22
CA THR A 122 18.12 36.68 3.41
C THR A 122 17.97 35.97 4.77
N LEU A 123 19.01 35.24 5.16
CA LEU A 123 19.84 35.49 6.36
C LEU A 123 20.76 34.27 6.57
N GLY A 124 22.06 34.48 6.34
CA GLY A 124 23.08 33.44 6.42
C GLY A 124 23.29 32.95 7.85
N LEU A 125 22.90 31.70 8.10
CA LEU A 125 23.40 30.87 9.20
C LEU A 125 23.64 29.44 8.68
N PRO A 126 24.69 28.75 9.17
CA PRO A 126 25.16 27.50 8.59
C PRO A 126 24.20 26.34 8.89
N LEU A 127 23.87 25.57 7.85
CA LEU A 127 23.13 24.31 7.97
C LEU A 127 24.00 23.26 8.69
N PRO A 128 23.47 22.50 9.67
CA PRO A 128 24.06 21.21 10.02
C PRO A 128 23.93 20.26 8.82
N PRO A 129 24.84 19.29 8.64
CA PRO A 129 24.94 18.51 7.42
C PRO A 129 23.62 17.76 7.15
N THR A 130 22.94 18.20 6.10
CA THR A 130 21.83 17.51 5.48
C THR A 130 22.33 16.15 4.99
N SER A 131 21.76 15.07 5.50
CA SER A 131 21.79 13.80 4.77
C SER A 131 21.02 14.03 3.47
N ASN A 132 21.76 14.00 2.36
CA ASN A 132 21.24 13.99 1.00
C ASN A 132 20.42 12.72 0.77
N LEU A 133 19.18 12.72 1.26
CA LEU A 133 18.22 11.69 0.93
C LEU A 133 16.96 12.38 0.43
N LYS A 134 16.78 12.34 -0.89
CA LYS A 134 15.47 12.62 -1.51
C LYS A 134 14.42 11.75 -0.78
N PRO A 135 13.19 12.25 -0.54
CA PRO A 135 12.10 11.43 -0.02
C PRO A 135 11.99 10.17 -0.86
N TYR A 136 12.07 9.00 -0.24
CA TYR A 136 11.88 7.74 -0.95
C TYR A 136 10.45 7.70 -1.51
N THR A 137 10.34 7.65 -2.84
CA THR A 137 9.07 7.53 -3.58
C THR A 137 8.69 6.08 -3.88
N GLY A 138 9.45 5.10 -3.36
CA GLY A 138 9.13 3.69 -3.56
C GLY A 138 8.04 3.19 -2.59
N PRO A 139 7.55 1.96 -2.81
CA PRO A 139 6.43 1.40 -2.08
C PRO A 139 6.77 1.21 -0.61
N SER A 140 5.92 1.77 0.25
CA SER A 140 6.02 1.60 1.70
C SER A 140 5.60 0.18 2.07
N ARG A 141 6.56 -0.66 2.47
CA ARG A 141 6.33 -2.04 2.95
C ARG A 141 5.61 -1.97 4.30
N ARG A 142 4.70 -2.91 4.58
CA ARG A 142 4.00 -2.96 5.89
C ARG A 142 4.87 -3.64 6.96
N LEU A 143 4.69 -3.24 8.21
CA LEU A 143 5.18 -4.00 9.35
C LEU A 143 4.23 -5.18 9.60
N VAL A 144 4.77 -6.39 9.64
CA VAL A 144 4.00 -7.63 9.79
C VAL A 144 4.60 -8.54 10.85
N LEU A 145 3.90 -9.60 11.21
CA LEU A 145 4.48 -10.74 11.90
C LEU A 145 5.16 -11.68 10.90
N VAL A 146 6.31 -12.24 11.27
CA VAL A 146 7.03 -13.29 10.52
C VAL A 146 7.43 -14.42 11.48
N ASN A 147 7.84 -15.57 10.95
CA ASN A 147 8.40 -16.61 11.82
C ASN A 147 9.74 -16.14 12.37
N LYS A 148 10.04 -16.51 13.62
CA LYS A 148 11.34 -16.18 14.22
C LYS A 148 12.45 -16.87 13.43
N GLY A 149 13.42 -16.09 12.97
CA GLY A 149 14.50 -16.55 12.08
C GLY A 149 14.23 -16.39 10.58
N ASP A 150 13.04 -15.91 10.17
CA ASP A 150 12.81 -15.55 8.77
C ASP A 150 13.77 -14.44 8.32
N ARG A 151 14.18 -14.47 7.04
CA ARG A 151 15.05 -13.45 6.43
C ARG A 151 14.50 -12.02 6.53
N ASP A 152 13.17 -11.89 6.59
CA ASP A 152 12.46 -10.61 6.67
C ASP A 152 12.24 -10.16 8.14
N GLN A 153 12.81 -10.86 9.13
CA GLN A 153 12.72 -10.51 10.56
C GLN A 153 13.42 -9.18 10.88
N CYS A 154 12.74 -8.34 11.68
CA CYS A 154 13.29 -7.10 12.19
C CYS A 154 14.14 -7.32 13.44
N VAL A 155 15.40 -6.93 13.36
CA VAL A 155 16.29 -6.63 14.49
C VAL A 155 16.41 -5.12 14.64
N PHE A 156 16.11 -4.61 15.83
CA PHE A 156 16.06 -3.17 16.14
C PHE A 156 17.37 -2.70 16.75
N SER A 157 17.92 -1.59 16.23
CA SER A 157 19.23 -1.08 16.65
C SER A 157 19.29 -0.69 18.13
N HIS A 158 18.17 -0.22 18.69
CA HIS A 158 18.07 0.31 20.05
C HIS A 158 17.19 -0.57 20.97
N ALA A 159 17.08 -1.86 20.69
CA ALA A 159 16.22 -2.78 21.44
C ALA A 159 16.55 -2.82 22.95
N SER A 160 17.83 -2.78 23.32
CA SER A 160 18.24 -2.80 24.73
C SER A 160 17.78 -1.55 25.48
N ASN A 161 17.93 -0.36 24.90
CA ASN A 161 17.41 0.89 25.45
C ASN A 161 15.87 0.86 25.53
N LEU A 162 15.20 0.38 24.48
CA LEU A 162 13.75 0.21 24.50
C LEU A 162 13.30 -0.71 25.63
N SER A 163 13.98 -1.83 25.88
CA SER A 163 13.64 -2.77 26.96
C SER A 163 13.77 -2.18 28.36
N ARG A 164 14.60 -1.15 28.54
CA ARG A 164 14.73 -0.38 29.79
C ARG A 164 13.67 0.72 29.93
N GLY A 165 12.79 0.88 28.94
CA GLY A 165 11.75 1.90 28.93
C GLY A 165 12.24 3.28 28.53
N GLU A 166 13.35 3.37 27.80
CA GLU A 166 13.85 4.62 27.22
C GLU A 166 13.11 4.99 25.93
N ASP A 167 13.13 6.28 25.57
CA ASP A 167 12.58 6.79 24.31
C ASP A 167 13.57 6.58 23.17
N VAL A 168 13.30 5.61 22.30
CA VAL A 168 14.19 5.26 21.19
C VAL A 168 13.54 5.44 19.83
N ASP A 169 14.36 5.75 18.85
CA ASP A 169 13.97 5.69 17.45
C ASP A 169 13.92 4.22 17.00
N LEU A 170 12.82 3.83 16.34
CA LEU A 170 12.61 2.48 15.84
C LEU A 170 13.33 2.25 14.50
N THR A 171 14.65 2.21 14.56
CA THR A 171 15.56 1.91 13.43
C THR A 171 15.91 0.42 13.37
N LEU A 172 16.19 -0.10 12.18
CA LEU A 172 16.49 -1.52 11.96
C LEU A 172 17.97 -1.75 11.64
N SER A 173 18.61 -2.68 12.34
CA SER A 173 19.97 -3.16 12.03
C SER A 173 19.95 -4.31 11.01
N SER A 174 18.92 -5.17 11.09
CA SER A 174 18.63 -6.23 10.10
C SER A 174 18.37 -5.73 8.68
N HIS A 175 17.90 -4.50 8.55
CA HIS A 175 17.47 -3.89 7.29
C HIS A 175 18.08 -2.48 7.17
N PRO A 176 19.37 -2.37 6.79
CA PRO A 176 20.08 -1.09 6.78
C PRO A 176 19.37 -0.03 5.95
N GLY A 177 19.25 1.18 6.51
CA GLY A 177 18.56 2.31 5.88
C GLY A 177 17.03 2.28 6.00
N LEU A 178 16.45 1.20 6.55
CA LEU A 178 15.01 1.11 6.81
C LEU A 178 14.68 1.42 8.28
N VAL A 179 13.55 2.10 8.47
CA VAL A 179 13.00 2.48 9.76
C VAL A 179 11.52 2.15 9.85
N ILE A 180 11.01 2.01 11.08
CA ILE A 180 9.57 1.93 11.31
C ILE A 180 8.98 3.35 11.22
N GLY A 181 7.90 3.48 10.45
CA GLY A 181 7.24 4.75 10.17
C GLY A 181 5.72 4.62 10.17
N ARG A 182 5.03 5.76 10.09
CA ARG A 182 3.59 5.81 9.81
C ARG A 182 3.35 5.64 8.31
N GLN A 183 2.44 4.76 7.91
CA GLN A 183 2.12 4.54 6.49
C GLN A 183 1.60 5.83 5.84
N TYR A 184 0.75 6.56 6.56
CA TYR A 184 0.12 7.81 6.17
C TYR A 184 0.05 8.78 7.37
N GLY A 185 -0.18 10.06 7.12
CA GLY A 185 -0.12 11.11 8.16
C GLY A 185 -1.33 11.16 9.11
N GLU A 186 -2.50 10.71 8.67
CA GLU A 186 -3.75 10.86 9.43
C GLU A 186 -4.19 9.56 10.13
N GLU A 187 -4.81 9.67 11.30
CA GLU A 187 -5.40 8.52 11.98
C GLU A 187 -6.73 8.10 11.31
N LYS A 188 -6.83 6.82 10.98
CA LYS A 188 -8.10 6.19 10.58
C LYS A 188 -8.89 5.76 11.81
N ARG A 189 -10.20 5.55 11.64
CA ARG A 189 -11.11 5.07 12.69
C ARG A 189 -11.80 3.77 12.29
N HIS A 190 -11.94 2.87 13.26
CA HIS A 190 -12.75 1.65 13.14
C HIS A 190 -13.44 1.37 14.46
N GLY A 191 -14.74 1.68 14.53
CA GLY A 191 -15.52 1.60 15.77
C GLY A 191 -14.87 2.44 16.89
N PRO A 192 -14.57 1.85 18.06
CA PRO A 192 -13.98 2.59 19.18
C PRO A 192 -12.48 2.86 19.02
N TRP A 193 -11.84 2.36 17.96
CA TRP A 193 -10.40 2.41 17.76
C TRP A 193 -9.99 3.51 16.77
N ARG A 194 -8.90 4.20 17.09
CA ARG A 194 -8.13 5.07 16.19
C ARG A 194 -6.83 4.36 15.83
N TYR A 195 -6.41 4.40 14.57
CA TYR A 195 -5.22 3.67 14.15
C TYR A 195 -4.47 4.31 13.00
N ILE A 196 -3.17 4.05 12.94
CA ILE A 196 -2.30 4.31 11.79
C ILE A 196 -1.60 3.00 11.46
N GLU A 197 -1.57 2.63 10.18
CA GLU A 197 -0.81 1.47 9.73
C GLU A 197 0.70 1.71 9.94
N ALA A 198 1.40 0.72 10.50
CA ALA A 198 2.84 0.80 10.63
C ALA A 198 3.51 0.34 9.32
N GLY A 199 4.37 1.20 8.80
CA GLY A 199 5.16 0.93 7.61
C GLY A 199 6.64 0.76 7.94
N VAL A 200 7.37 0.19 7.00
CA VAL A 200 8.82 0.10 6.97
C VAL A 200 9.30 0.90 5.76
N LYS A 201 10.04 1.98 6.02
CA LYS A 201 10.36 3.01 5.04
C LYS A 201 11.84 3.34 5.09
N GLY A 202 12.42 3.69 3.94
CA GLY A 202 13.75 4.29 3.87
C GLY A 202 13.66 5.81 3.85
N ASN A 203 14.74 6.50 4.23
CA ASN A 203 14.92 7.95 4.03
C ASN A 203 13.81 8.84 4.65
N VAL A 204 13.21 8.39 5.74
CA VAL A 204 12.22 9.16 6.52
C VAL A 204 12.60 9.14 7.99
N GLN A 205 12.06 10.09 8.76
CA GLN A 205 12.25 10.10 10.21
C GLN A 205 11.59 8.86 10.84
N PRO A 206 12.32 8.09 11.67
CA PRO A 206 11.73 6.96 12.40
C PRO A 206 10.66 7.44 13.37
N VAL A 207 9.65 6.61 13.63
CA VAL A 207 8.82 6.84 14.82
C VAL A 207 9.62 6.55 16.07
N ARG A 208 9.35 7.34 17.11
CA ARG A 208 9.97 7.21 18.42
C ARG A 208 9.00 6.53 19.39
N ALA A 209 9.49 5.56 20.15
CA ALA A 209 8.66 4.73 21.00
C ALA A 209 9.33 4.41 22.35
N ARG A 210 8.50 4.03 23.31
CA ARG A 210 8.88 3.61 24.66
C ARG A 210 8.20 2.29 25.01
N TYR A 211 8.93 1.39 25.66
CA TYR A 211 8.33 0.23 26.31
C TYR A 211 7.81 0.61 27.70
N ILE A 212 6.51 0.39 27.94
CA ILE A 212 5.85 0.81 29.17
C ILE A 212 5.29 -0.40 29.94
N GLU A 213 4.97 -0.16 31.22
CA GLU A 213 4.37 -1.17 32.10
C GLU A 213 3.17 -1.87 31.44
N GLY A 214 3.11 -3.20 31.60
CA GLY A 214 2.10 -4.04 30.94
C GLY A 214 2.52 -4.54 29.56
N ASN A 215 3.79 -4.37 29.18
CA ASN A 215 4.42 -4.88 27.96
C ASN A 215 3.94 -4.21 26.66
N TYR A 216 3.60 -2.93 26.74
CA TYR A 216 3.18 -2.17 25.56
C TYR A 216 4.36 -1.40 24.98
N ILE A 217 4.45 -1.36 23.65
CA ILE A 217 5.32 -0.41 22.93
C ILE A 217 4.43 0.76 22.52
N LYS A 218 4.66 1.93 23.13
CA LYS A 218 3.86 3.15 22.96
C LYS A 218 4.66 4.19 22.17
N LEU A 219 4.01 4.86 21.20
CA LEU A 219 4.60 6.03 20.55
C LEU A 219 4.78 7.19 21.52
N THR A 220 5.88 7.93 21.42
CA THR A 220 6.18 9.02 22.36
C THR A 220 5.39 10.29 22.07
N ASP A 221 5.03 10.50 20.80
CA ASP A 221 4.31 11.67 20.29
C ASP A 221 2.79 11.46 20.19
N ALA A 222 2.31 10.24 20.42
CA ALA A 222 0.88 9.91 20.31
C ALA A 222 0.46 8.84 21.33
N ASP A 223 -0.79 8.88 21.79
CA ASP A 223 -1.35 7.81 22.64
C ASP A 223 -1.76 6.57 21.82
N LEU A 224 -0.82 6.04 21.04
CA LEU A 224 -0.98 4.85 20.20
C LEU A 224 0.03 3.79 20.66
N VAL A 225 -0.36 2.52 20.65
CA VAL A 225 0.49 1.38 20.97
C VAL A 225 0.55 0.40 19.81
N PHE A 226 1.61 -0.40 19.74
CA PHE A 226 1.70 -1.51 18.80
C PHE A 226 0.56 -2.51 19.04
N ASP A 227 -0.15 -2.84 17.97
CA ASP A 227 -1.27 -3.79 17.96
C ASP A 227 -1.20 -4.68 16.72
N VAL A 228 -1.20 -5.99 16.94
CA VAL A 228 -1.40 -6.98 15.89
C VAL A 228 -2.85 -6.90 15.43
N SER A 229 -3.06 -6.69 14.14
CA SER A 229 -4.37 -6.43 13.54
C SER A 229 -5.36 -7.54 13.88
N PHE A 230 -6.51 -7.16 14.45
CA PHE A 230 -7.55 -8.09 14.89
C PHE A 230 -7.06 -9.16 15.89
N TRP A 231 -5.90 -8.97 16.51
CA TRP A 231 -5.23 -9.90 17.42
C TRP A 231 -4.93 -11.27 16.82
N LYS A 232 -4.77 -11.34 15.49
CA LYS A 232 -4.45 -12.58 14.79
C LYS A 232 -2.94 -12.82 14.78
N MET A 233 -2.48 -13.74 15.61
CA MET A 233 -1.05 -14.03 15.81
C MET A 233 -0.55 -15.05 14.79
N GLU A 234 -0.36 -14.61 13.55
CA GLU A 234 0.07 -15.46 12.43
C GLU A 234 1.02 -14.70 11.50
N PRO A 235 1.96 -15.38 10.82
CA PRO A 235 2.83 -14.75 9.83
C PRO A 235 2.04 -14.01 8.74
N GLY A 236 2.55 -12.86 8.32
CA GLY A 236 1.94 -11.97 7.32
C GLY A 236 0.92 -10.99 7.89
N ASN A 237 0.37 -11.21 9.10
CA ASN A 237 -0.61 -10.29 9.65
C ASN A 237 0.04 -8.95 10.06
N THR A 238 -0.66 -7.85 9.80
CA THR A 238 -0.12 -6.50 9.97
C THR A 238 -0.06 -6.07 11.43
N VAL A 239 0.98 -5.32 11.77
CA VAL A 239 1.12 -4.65 13.07
C VAL A 239 0.94 -3.15 12.86
N ASN A 240 0.09 -2.52 13.65
CA ASN A 240 -0.32 -1.13 13.49
C ASN A 240 -0.17 -0.35 14.81
N PHE A 241 -0.28 0.97 14.74
CA PHE A 241 -0.35 1.84 15.91
C PHE A 241 -1.82 2.11 16.25
N VAL A 242 -2.28 1.66 17.42
CA VAL A 242 -3.71 1.70 17.79
C VAL A 242 -3.94 2.43 19.12
N GLY A 243 -4.97 3.25 19.15
CA GLY A 243 -5.43 4.06 20.26
C GLY A 243 -6.94 3.94 20.48
N GLY A 244 -7.42 4.43 21.62
CA GLY A 244 -8.84 4.51 21.94
C GLY A 244 -9.36 5.87 21.52
N THR A 245 -10.60 5.94 21.04
CA THR A 245 -11.22 7.21 20.66
C THR A 245 -11.57 8.11 21.85
N ASN A 246 -11.58 7.57 23.07
CA ASN A 246 -11.76 8.31 24.32
C ASN A 246 -11.13 7.56 25.51
N ARG A 247 -11.05 8.21 26.67
CA ARG A 247 -10.46 7.66 27.91
C ARG A 247 -11.15 6.39 28.44
N LYS A 248 -12.41 6.13 28.06
CA LYS A 248 -13.15 4.93 28.48
C LYS A 248 -12.76 3.70 27.66
N VAL A 249 -12.26 3.89 26.43
CA VAL A 249 -11.82 2.79 25.56
C VAL A 249 -10.44 2.33 25.99
N LYS A 250 -10.37 1.18 26.68
CA LYS A 250 -9.11 0.57 27.10
C LYS A 250 -8.40 -0.05 25.90
N THR A 251 -7.33 0.60 25.43
CA THR A 251 -6.39 0.00 24.46
C THR A 251 -5.38 -0.92 25.11
N LYS A 252 -4.98 -0.62 26.34
CA LYS A 252 -3.98 -1.39 27.08
C LYS A 252 -4.65 -2.55 27.83
N LEU A 253 -5.12 -3.54 27.09
CA LEU A 253 -5.62 -4.81 27.63
C LEU A 253 -4.49 -5.85 27.61
N LYS A 254 -4.36 -6.64 28.67
CA LYS A 254 -3.33 -7.69 28.79
C LYS A 254 -3.76 -8.94 28.00
N GLY A 255 -2.80 -9.71 27.50
CA GLY A 255 -3.06 -11.00 26.82
C GLY A 255 -3.63 -10.93 25.40
N GLY A 256 -3.73 -9.74 24.80
CA GLY A 256 -4.20 -9.53 23.42
C GLY A 256 -3.06 -9.21 22.44
N GLY A 257 -3.40 -8.65 21.27
CA GLY A 257 -2.47 -8.24 20.20
C GLY A 257 -1.44 -7.17 20.54
N ARG A 258 -1.33 -6.76 21.81
CA ARG A 258 -0.59 -5.57 22.27
C ARG A 258 0.45 -5.90 23.34
N ASP A 259 0.62 -7.19 23.62
CA ASP A 259 1.53 -7.71 24.64
C ASP A 259 2.82 -8.16 23.95
N TRP A 260 3.91 -7.43 24.17
CA TRP A 260 5.17 -7.59 23.44
C TRP A 260 6.32 -8.04 24.34
N VAL A 261 7.33 -8.67 23.75
CA VAL A 261 8.60 -8.97 24.40
C VAL A 261 9.70 -8.46 23.51
N ILE A 262 10.62 -7.70 24.09
CA ILE A 262 11.86 -7.29 23.45
C ILE A 262 12.91 -8.34 23.83
N ASN A 263 13.42 -9.04 22.84
CA ASN A 263 14.34 -10.15 23.02
C ASN A 263 15.80 -9.64 23.09
N SER A 264 16.69 -10.42 23.70
CA SER A 264 18.11 -10.08 23.82
C SER A 264 18.85 -10.03 22.47
N ASP A 265 18.33 -10.74 21.46
CA ASP A 265 18.81 -10.72 20.07
C ASP A 265 18.38 -9.45 19.29
N GLY A 266 17.69 -8.51 19.94
CA GLY A 266 17.21 -7.27 19.35
C GLY A 266 15.90 -7.39 18.56
N THR A 267 15.31 -8.58 18.50
CA THR A 267 13.98 -8.80 17.88
C THR A 267 12.86 -8.46 18.86
N ILE A 268 11.66 -8.22 18.33
CA ILE A 268 10.44 -7.98 19.12
C ILE A 268 9.39 -9.03 18.74
N SER A 269 8.80 -9.71 19.73
CA SER A 269 7.83 -10.78 19.54
C SER A 269 6.53 -10.52 20.30
N PRO A 270 5.38 -11.01 19.84
CA PRO A 270 4.20 -11.12 20.71
C PRO A 270 4.54 -12.01 21.91
N LYS A 271 4.21 -11.56 23.13
CA LYS A 271 4.65 -12.19 24.38
C LYS A 271 4.28 -13.67 24.48
N HIS A 272 3.10 -14.02 23.98
CA HIS A 272 2.53 -15.36 24.05
C HIS A 272 2.80 -16.20 22.78
N GLN A 273 3.43 -15.63 21.74
CA GLN A 273 3.77 -16.31 20.49
C GLN A 273 5.22 -16.02 20.12
N ARG A 274 6.15 -16.49 20.95
CA ARG A 274 7.60 -16.25 20.79
C ARG A 274 8.25 -16.91 19.57
N HIS A 275 7.51 -17.80 18.89
CA HIS A 275 7.90 -18.34 17.59
C HIS A 275 7.69 -17.33 16.45
N LEU A 276 7.05 -16.18 16.72
CA LEU A 276 6.87 -15.07 15.79
C LEU A 276 7.74 -13.87 16.19
N ALA A 277 7.99 -12.99 15.24
CA ALA A 277 8.65 -11.70 15.46
C ALA A 277 8.05 -10.62 14.54
N LEU A 278 8.31 -9.36 14.87
CA LEU A 278 8.13 -8.26 13.93
C LEU A 278 9.05 -8.47 12.71
N GLY A 279 8.52 -8.22 11.52
CA GLY A 279 9.24 -8.33 10.27
C GLY A 279 8.72 -7.36 9.21
N VAL A 280 9.48 -7.24 8.13
CA VAL A 280 9.12 -6.43 6.98
C VAL A 280 8.29 -7.27 6.03
N GLN A 281 7.16 -6.76 5.54
CA GLN A 281 6.36 -7.48 4.54
C GLN A 281 7.23 -7.82 3.32
N SER A 282 7.38 -9.11 2.98
CA SER A 282 8.20 -9.59 1.85
C SER A 282 7.93 -8.81 0.55
N SER A 283 8.99 -8.49 -0.21
CA SER A 283 8.87 -7.92 -1.57
C SER A 283 8.40 -8.95 -2.62
N GLU A 284 8.37 -10.23 -2.25
CA GLU A 284 7.91 -11.31 -3.12
C GLU A 284 6.40 -11.55 -2.98
N LYS A 285 5.76 -11.09 -1.89
CA LYS A 285 4.34 -11.32 -1.61
C LYS A 285 3.62 -10.03 -1.25
N GLY A 286 2.58 -9.67 -2.00
CA GLY A 286 1.80 -8.45 -1.75
C GLY A 286 0.29 -8.69 -1.85
N PRO A 287 -0.55 -7.95 -1.12
CA PRO A 287 -1.99 -8.04 -1.29
C PRO A 287 -2.40 -7.48 -2.65
N MET A 288 -3.49 -8.00 -3.20
CA MET A 288 -4.19 -7.30 -4.27
C MET A 288 -4.95 -6.12 -3.67
N ILE A 289 -4.79 -4.94 -4.25
CA ILE A 289 -5.38 -3.69 -3.78
C ILE A 289 -6.08 -2.97 -4.94
N LEU A 290 -6.85 -1.92 -4.62
CA LEU A 290 -7.26 -0.94 -5.62
C LEU A 290 -6.14 0.07 -5.85
N VAL A 291 -5.88 0.42 -7.10
CA VAL A 291 -5.01 1.54 -7.51
C VAL A 291 -5.76 2.42 -8.51
N ARG A 292 -5.23 3.62 -8.79
CA ARG A 292 -5.77 4.47 -9.86
C ARG A 292 -5.38 3.90 -11.22
N LYS A 293 -6.21 4.09 -12.24
CA LYS A 293 -5.79 3.75 -13.61
C LYS A 293 -4.51 4.53 -13.98
N GLY A 294 -3.55 3.83 -14.57
CA GLY A 294 -2.23 4.38 -14.89
C GLY A 294 -1.20 4.32 -13.76
N ASP A 295 -1.59 3.82 -12.57
CA ASP A 295 -0.64 3.58 -11.49
C ASP A 295 0.39 2.50 -11.89
N PRO A 296 1.69 2.65 -11.56
CA PRO A 296 2.71 1.65 -11.86
C PRO A 296 2.40 0.24 -11.32
N GLY A 297 1.67 0.16 -10.21
CA GLY A 297 1.24 -1.10 -9.60
C GLY A 297 0.01 -1.74 -10.26
N MET A 298 -0.51 -1.18 -11.35
CA MET A 298 -1.69 -1.68 -12.05
C MET A 298 -1.49 -3.12 -12.59
N LEU A 299 -2.45 -4.00 -12.31
CA LEU A 299 -2.41 -5.39 -12.76
C LEU A 299 -3.05 -5.53 -14.15
N LYS A 300 -2.34 -6.21 -15.04
CA LYS A 300 -2.86 -6.75 -16.30
C LYS A 300 -2.79 -8.26 -16.25
N PHE A 301 -3.85 -8.92 -16.71
CA PHE A 301 -3.98 -10.38 -16.65
C PHE A 301 -3.79 -10.99 -18.02
N LYS A 302 -2.93 -12.01 -18.11
CA LYS A 302 -2.60 -12.69 -19.37
C LYS A 302 -3.84 -13.27 -20.05
N ASN A 303 -4.78 -13.79 -19.26
CA ASN A 303 -5.97 -14.49 -19.73
C ASN A 303 -7.25 -13.63 -19.67
N ALA A 304 -7.14 -12.30 -19.56
CA ALA A 304 -8.29 -11.40 -19.39
C ALA A 304 -9.36 -11.57 -20.48
N SER A 305 -8.96 -11.64 -21.76
CA SER A 305 -9.90 -11.78 -22.89
C SER A 305 -10.66 -13.11 -22.84
N ARG A 306 -9.98 -14.20 -22.46
CA ARG A 306 -10.59 -15.53 -22.29
C ARG A 306 -11.59 -15.55 -21.14
N LEU A 307 -11.20 -14.95 -19.99
CA LEU A 307 -12.08 -14.79 -18.85
C LEU A 307 -13.34 -13.99 -19.21
N ARG A 308 -13.18 -12.89 -19.96
CA ARG A 308 -14.30 -12.07 -20.45
C ARG A 308 -15.25 -12.85 -21.36
N ASN A 309 -14.73 -13.80 -22.12
CA ASN A 309 -15.51 -14.68 -22.99
C ASN A 309 -16.14 -15.88 -22.26
N GLY A 310 -16.06 -15.91 -20.92
CA GLY A 310 -16.70 -16.93 -20.09
C GLY A 310 -15.85 -18.18 -19.85
N GLU A 311 -14.59 -18.21 -20.28
CA GLU A 311 -13.69 -19.32 -19.97
C GLU A 311 -13.24 -19.28 -18.50
N THR A 312 -13.02 -20.45 -17.94
CA THR A 312 -12.29 -20.60 -16.67
C THR A 312 -10.80 -20.41 -16.93
N VAL A 313 -10.16 -19.50 -16.20
CA VAL A 313 -8.73 -19.19 -16.38
C VAL A 313 -8.01 -19.03 -15.06
N ASP A 314 -6.69 -19.16 -15.09
CA ASP A 314 -5.82 -18.70 -14.01
C ASP A 314 -5.67 -17.16 -14.03
N LEU A 315 -5.22 -16.61 -12.90
CA LEU A 315 -4.96 -15.19 -12.71
C LEU A 315 -3.46 -14.83 -12.85
N SER A 316 -2.80 -15.39 -13.87
CA SER A 316 -1.42 -15.01 -14.22
C SER A 316 -1.33 -13.57 -14.71
N LEU A 317 -0.28 -12.86 -14.28
CA LEU A 317 -0.09 -11.45 -14.58
C LEU A 317 0.81 -11.26 -15.81
N SER A 318 0.46 -10.30 -16.66
CA SER A 318 1.29 -9.80 -17.77
C SER A 318 1.97 -8.48 -17.45
N SER A 319 1.55 -7.74 -16.42
CA SER A 319 2.23 -6.51 -15.98
C SER A 319 3.30 -6.73 -14.90
N HIS A 320 3.25 -7.86 -14.20
CA HIS A 320 4.21 -8.22 -13.14
C HIS A 320 4.73 -9.63 -13.43
N TYR A 321 5.71 -9.72 -14.32
CA TYR A 321 6.20 -10.99 -14.88
C TYR A 321 6.62 -11.99 -13.80
N GLY A 322 6.23 -13.24 -14.03
CA GLY A 322 6.50 -14.35 -13.12
C GLY A 322 5.69 -14.31 -11.82
N ARG A 323 4.67 -13.45 -11.71
CA ARG A 323 3.76 -13.39 -10.56
C ARG A 323 2.32 -13.72 -10.98
N GLU A 324 1.56 -14.20 -10.01
CA GLU A 324 0.15 -14.56 -10.17
C GLU A 324 -0.65 -14.16 -8.92
N VAL A 325 -1.97 -13.99 -9.07
CA VAL A 325 -2.86 -13.83 -7.92
C VAL A 325 -3.19 -15.22 -7.35
N SER A 326 -3.09 -15.36 -6.04
CA SER A 326 -3.43 -16.56 -5.29
C SER A 326 -4.03 -16.22 -3.93
N ARG A 327 -4.22 -17.23 -3.08
CA ARG A 327 -4.71 -17.09 -1.70
C ARG A 327 -3.54 -16.88 -0.77
N LEU A 328 -3.67 -15.95 0.17
CA LEU A 328 -2.69 -15.78 1.25
C LEU A 328 -2.72 -16.98 2.21
N TYR A 329 -3.88 -17.59 2.40
CA TYR A 329 -4.06 -18.77 3.26
C TYR A 329 -4.88 -19.85 2.55
N ASN A 330 -4.51 -21.11 2.81
CA ASN A 330 -5.22 -22.28 2.26
C ASN A 330 -6.57 -22.54 2.96
N LYS A 331 -6.75 -22.04 4.19
CA LYS A 331 -8.00 -22.17 4.96
C LYS A 331 -8.78 -20.86 4.95
N GLU A 332 -10.08 -20.96 4.74
CA GLU A 332 -11.00 -19.83 4.87
C GLU A 332 -11.07 -19.32 6.31
N LYS A 333 -11.16 -18.00 6.45
CA LYS A 333 -11.41 -17.29 7.70
C LYS A 333 -12.87 -16.86 7.79
N ARG A 334 -13.32 -16.51 9.00
CA ARG A 334 -14.67 -16.02 9.25
C ARG A 334 -14.66 -14.65 9.91
N LEU A 335 -15.58 -13.78 9.49
CA LEU A 335 -15.89 -12.51 10.14
C LEU A 335 -17.41 -12.31 10.11
N GLY A 336 -18.07 -12.61 11.24
CA GLY A 336 -19.53 -12.65 11.29
C GLY A 336 -20.10 -13.64 10.25
N PRO A 337 -21.02 -13.22 9.37
CA PRO A 337 -21.60 -14.08 8.33
C PRO A 337 -20.69 -14.30 7.11
N TRP A 338 -19.48 -13.72 7.09
CA TRP A 338 -18.60 -13.77 5.92
C TRP A 338 -17.52 -14.82 6.08
N ARG A 339 -17.36 -15.66 5.05
CA ARG A 339 -16.20 -16.52 4.82
C ARG A 339 -15.26 -15.82 3.85
N TYR A 340 -13.96 -15.85 4.11
CA TYR A 340 -13.03 -15.19 3.20
C TYR A 340 -11.62 -15.80 3.24
N THR A 341 -10.88 -15.60 2.15
CA THR A 341 -9.42 -15.72 2.15
C THR A 341 -8.83 -14.46 1.51
N GLU A 342 -7.74 -13.98 2.09
CA GLU A 342 -7.06 -12.79 1.57
C GLU A 342 -6.36 -13.13 0.26
N SER A 343 -6.32 -12.17 -0.66
CA SER A 343 -5.55 -12.32 -1.88
C SER A 343 -4.06 -12.13 -1.62
N CYS A 344 -3.23 -12.73 -2.45
CA CYS A 344 -1.80 -12.59 -2.45
C CYS A 344 -1.27 -12.61 -3.88
N ILE A 345 -0.32 -11.76 -4.19
CA ILE A 345 0.40 -11.72 -5.45
C ILE A 345 1.81 -12.20 -5.17
N THR A 346 2.22 -13.27 -5.83
CA THR A 346 3.47 -13.99 -5.52
C THR A 346 3.99 -14.72 -6.75
N SER A 347 5.28 -15.06 -6.77
CA SER A 347 5.93 -15.80 -7.86
C SER A 347 5.89 -17.32 -7.74
N ASN A 348 5.47 -17.82 -6.58
CA ASN A 348 5.38 -19.25 -6.26
C ASN A 348 4.01 -19.52 -5.62
N ALA A 349 2.94 -19.44 -6.40
CA ALA A 349 1.60 -19.66 -5.88
C ALA A 349 1.00 -20.98 -6.36
N PRO A 350 0.10 -21.59 -5.57
CA PRO A 350 -0.86 -22.54 -6.11
C PRO A 350 -1.71 -21.82 -7.16
N ILE A 351 -1.84 -22.44 -8.33
CA ILE A 351 -2.72 -21.96 -9.39
C ILE A 351 -4.15 -21.95 -8.85
N ILE A 352 -4.77 -20.78 -8.87
CA ILE A 352 -6.20 -20.62 -8.61
C ILE A 352 -6.91 -20.34 -9.93
N LEU A 353 -8.07 -20.97 -10.10
CA LEU A 353 -8.91 -20.79 -11.28
C LEU A 353 -10.13 -19.94 -10.93
N VAL A 354 -10.48 -19.03 -11.83
CA VAL A 354 -11.66 -18.19 -11.72
C VAL A 354 -12.52 -18.27 -12.97
N SER A 355 -13.81 -17.99 -12.80
CA SER A 355 -14.76 -17.75 -13.87
C SER A 355 -15.42 -16.38 -13.72
N TYR A 356 -15.80 -15.78 -14.85
CA TYR A 356 -16.55 -14.54 -14.89
C TYR A 356 -18.03 -14.85 -15.13
N THR A 357 -18.87 -14.47 -14.18
CA THR A 357 -20.29 -14.81 -14.20
C THR A 357 -21.10 -13.77 -14.99
N SER A 358 -22.31 -14.14 -15.42
CA SER A 358 -23.25 -13.23 -16.11
C SER A 358 -23.66 -11.98 -15.29
N ASN A 359 -23.43 -12.00 -13.98
CA ASN A 359 -23.70 -10.88 -13.07
C ASN A 359 -22.42 -10.11 -12.68
N ASN A 360 -21.38 -10.18 -13.51
CA ASN A 360 -20.14 -9.43 -13.34
C ASN A 360 -19.28 -9.80 -12.11
N TYR A 361 -19.51 -10.96 -11.50
CA TYR A 361 -18.64 -11.50 -10.45
C TYR A 361 -17.48 -12.27 -11.05
N ILE A 362 -16.30 -12.13 -10.44
CA ILE A 362 -15.16 -13.02 -10.64
C ILE A 362 -15.17 -14.01 -9.48
N LYS A 363 -15.44 -15.29 -9.78
CA LYS A 363 -15.69 -16.35 -8.81
C LYS A 363 -14.59 -17.41 -8.86
N LEU A 364 -14.12 -17.87 -7.70
CA LEU A 364 -13.25 -19.05 -7.61
C LEU A 364 -14.00 -20.31 -8.03
N THR A 365 -13.34 -21.21 -8.77
CA THR A 365 -13.98 -22.44 -9.24
C THR A 365 -14.03 -23.55 -8.20
N ASP A 366 -13.10 -23.55 -7.25
CA ASP A 366 -12.94 -24.54 -6.18
C ASP A 366 -13.61 -24.11 -4.86
N ALA A 367 -14.16 -22.90 -4.79
CA ALA A 367 -14.84 -22.38 -3.61
C ALA A 367 -15.94 -21.38 -3.97
N ASP A 368 -17.00 -21.31 -3.16
CA ASP A 368 -18.05 -20.30 -3.32
C ASP A 368 -17.62 -18.93 -2.76
N LEU A 369 -16.55 -18.38 -3.32
CA LEU A 369 -15.97 -17.09 -2.98
C LEU A 369 -15.82 -16.24 -4.26
N VAL A 370 -16.07 -14.94 -4.16
CA VAL A 370 -15.94 -13.97 -5.26
C VAL A 370 -14.96 -12.85 -4.87
N PHE A 371 -14.41 -12.15 -5.87
CA PHE A 371 -13.67 -10.91 -5.62
C PHE A 371 -14.56 -9.87 -4.92
N ASP A 372 -14.07 -9.33 -3.80
CA ASP A 372 -14.71 -8.31 -2.99
C ASP A 372 -13.69 -7.27 -2.53
N VAL A 373 -14.00 -6.00 -2.78
CA VAL A 373 -13.29 -4.85 -2.20
C VAL A 373 -13.64 -4.77 -0.72
N SER A 374 -12.61 -4.84 0.14
CA SER A 374 -12.78 -4.96 1.59
C SER A 374 -13.65 -3.85 2.17
N PHE A 375 -14.73 -4.22 2.88
CA PHE A 375 -15.71 -3.30 3.45
C PHE A 375 -16.34 -2.33 2.44
N TRP A 376 -16.27 -2.65 1.15
CA TRP A 376 -16.74 -1.84 0.02
C TRP A 376 -16.20 -0.40 0.01
N LYS A 377 -14.99 -0.20 0.54
CA LYS A 377 -14.31 1.09 0.49
C LYS A 377 -13.58 1.26 -0.83
N MET A 378 -14.15 2.06 -1.72
CA MET A 378 -13.68 2.26 -3.08
C MET A 378 -12.59 3.34 -3.15
N GLU A 379 -11.46 3.08 -2.50
CA GLU A 379 -10.32 4.00 -2.41
C GLU A 379 -8.99 3.29 -2.74
N PRO A 380 -8.01 3.99 -3.34
CA PRO A 380 -6.68 3.42 -3.57
C PRO A 380 -6.05 2.87 -2.28
N GLY A 381 -5.36 1.73 -2.39
CA GLY A 381 -4.73 1.02 -1.28
C GLY A 381 -5.65 0.06 -0.52
N ASN A 382 -6.98 0.12 -0.72
CA ASN A 382 -7.88 -0.83 -0.08
C ASN A 382 -7.77 -2.22 -0.69
N THR A 383 -7.85 -3.27 0.13
CA THR A 383 -7.60 -4.65 -0.30
C THR A 383 -8.76 -5.27 -1.04
N VAL A 384 -8.46 -6.10 -2.03
CA VAL A 384 -9.43 -6.94 -2.76
C VAL A 384 -9.17 -8.39 -2.39
N ASN A 385 -10.19 -9.07 -1.89
CA ASN A 385 -10.07 -10.42 -1.32
C ASN A 385 -11.12 -11.37 -1.91
N PHE A 386 -11.04 -12.65 -1.56
CA PHE A 386 -12.03 -13.66 -1.94
C PHE A 386 -13.05 -13.83 -0.82
N VAL A 387 -14.31 -13.53 -1.05
CA VAL A 387 -15.35 -13.47 -0.01
C VAL A 387 -16.61 -14.23 -0.43
N GLY A 388 -17.20 -14.95 0.52
CA GLY A 388 -18.44 -15.71 0.38
C GLY A 388 -19.25 -15.69 1.68
N GLY A 389 -20.45 -16.25 1.61
CA GLY A 389 -21.46 -16.20 2.66
C GLY A 389 -21.48 -17.52 3.40
N THR A 390 -22.06 -17.56 4.59
CA THR A 390 -22.14 -18.81 5.35
C THR A 390 -23.29 -19.71 4.95
N ASN A 391 -24.28 -19.19 4.22
CA ASN A 391 -25.40 -19.95 3.70
C ASN A 391 -25.97 -19.31 2.41
N ALA A 392 -26.78 -20.08 1.68
CA ALA A 392 -27.39 -19.65 0.42
C ALA A 392 -28.35 -18.45 0.55
N LYS A 393 -28.80 -18.09 1.77
CA LYS A 393 -29.66 -16.93 2.02
C LYS A 393 -28.86 -15.64 2.11
N GLU A 394 -27.61 -15.71 2.57
CA GLU A 394 -26.64 -14.61 2.55
C GLU A 394 -26.06 -14.47 1.14
N LYS A 395 -26.85 -13.87 0.24
CA LYS A 395 -26.44 -13.65 -1.15
C LYS A 395 -25.18 -12.78 -1.18
N THR A 396 -24.03 -13.41 -1.37
CA THR A 396 -22.75 -12.73 -1.62
C THR A 396 -22.72 -12.07 -2.99
N MET A 397 -23.56 -12.56 -3.88
CA MET A 397 -23.81 -12.06 -5.22
C MET A 397 -25.00 -11.08 -5.26
N LEU A 398 -25.09 -10.16 -4.30
CA LEU A 398 -25.98 -8.99 -4.39
C LEU A 398 -25.22 -7.87 -5.10
N GLY A 399 -25.73 -7.43 -6.26
CA GLY A 399 -25.12 -6.37 -7.06
C GLY A 399 -25.21 -5.00 -6.37
N GLY A 400 -24.35 -4.07 -6.79
CA GLY A 400 -24.31 -2.69 -6.30
C GLY A 400 -23.28 -2.42 -5.19
N GLY A 401 -22.32 -3.32 -4.99
CA GLY A 401 -21.29 -3.24 -3.95
C GLY A 401 -19.86 -3.39 -4.47
N GLY A 402 -18.91 -3.73 -3.61
CA GLY A 402 -17.49 -3.94 -3.95
C GLY A 402 -17.19 -5.22 -4.76
N ARG A 403 -18.19 -5.78 -5.48
CA ARG A 403 -18.14 -7.13 -6.09
C ARG A 403 -18.45 -7.15 -7.59
N ASP A 404 -18.82 -6.00 -8.15
CA ASP A 404 -19.13 -5.85 -9.57
C ASP A 404 -17.86 -5.46 -10.34
N TRP A 405 -17.43 -6.31 -11.27
CA TRP A 405 -16.17 -6.12 -12.00
C TRP A 405 -16.39 -5.97 -13.50
N VAL A 406 -15.48 -5.23 -14.15
CA VAL A 406 -15.37 -5.08 -15.60
C VAL A 406 -13.96 -5.50 -16.00
N ILE A 407 -13.89 -6.39 -16.99
CA ILE A 407 -12.62 -6.81 -17.61
C ILE A 407 -12.39 -5.92 -18.83
N ASN A 408 -11.39 -5.05 -18.75
CA ASN A 408 -11.08 -4.05 -19.76
C ASN A 408 -10.29 -4.67 -20.93
N ASP A 409 -10.33 -4.02 -22.11
CA ASP A 409 -9.61 -4.49 -23.30
C ASP A 409 -8.08 -4.51 -23.14
N ASP A 410 -7.55 -3.65 -22.27
CA ASP A 410 -6.12 -3.59 -21.97
C ASP A 410 -5.61 -4.69 -21.01
N GLY A 411 -6.50 -5.63 -20.65
CA GLY A 411 -6.24 -6.73 -19.75
C GLY A 411 -6.32 -6.39 -18.26
N SER A 412 -6.64 -5.14 -17.91
CA SER A 412 -6.89 -4.75 -16.51
C SER A 412 -8.31 -5.09 -16.07
N ILE A 413 -8.54 -5.14 -14.76
CA ILE A 413 -9.86 -5.40 -14.18
C ILE A 413 -10.23 -4.22 -13.26
N SER A 414 -11.42 -3.67 -13.44
CA SER A 414 -11.90 -2.48 -12.71
C SER A 414 -13.21 -2.76 -11.99
N PRO A 415 -13.47 -2.12 -10.83
CA PRO A 415 -14.81 -2.12 -10.27
C PRO A 415 -15.78 -1.39 -11.21
N LYS A 416 -16.93 -2.00 -11.51
CA LYS A 416 -17.90 -1.54 -12.52
C LYS A 416 -18.35 -0.09 -12.29
N HIS A 417 -18.62 0.28 -11.04
CA HIS A 417 -19.12 1.60 -10.67
C HIS A 417 -18.01 2.61 -10.34
N HIS A 418 -16.74 2.20 -10.39
CA HIS A 418 -15.58 3.06 -10.13
C HIS A 418 -14.49 2.85 -11.20
N PRO A 419 -14.76 3.22 -12.47
CA PRO A 419 -13.88 2.92 -13.60
C PRO A 419 -12.54 3.66 -13.58
N HIS A 420 -12.36 4.64 -12.69
CA HIS A 420 -11.09 5.32 -12.43
C HIS A 420 -10.14 4.50 -11.54
N LEU A 421 -10.62 3.39 -10.96
CA LEU A 421 -9.86 2.43 -10.16
C LEU A 421 -9.67 1.11 -10.92
N THR A 422 -8.66 0.36 -10.53
CA THR A 422 -8.34 -0.97 -11.08
C THR A 422 -7.64 -1.84 -10.05
N LEU A 423 -7.59 -3.16 -10.29
CA LEU A 423 -6.78 -4.07 -9.51
C LEU A 423 -5.29 -3.72 -9.66
N GLY A 424 -4.61 -3.66 -8.52
CA GLY A 424 -3.22 -3.26 -8.41
C GLY A 424 -2.49 -4.04 -7.31
N CYS A 425 -1.20 -3.77 -7.19
CA CYS A 425 -0.39 -4.22 -6.07
C CYS A 425 0.65 -3.16 -5.69
N SER A 426 1.20 -3.29 -4.49
CA SER A 426 2.31 -2.44 -4.03
C SER A 426 3.69 -3.07 -4.28
N LEU A 427 3.75 -4.13 -5.09
CA LEU A 427 4.99 -4.79 -5.46
C LEU A 427 5.59 -4.02 -6.63
N GLU A 428 6.90 -3.85 -6.63
CA GLU A 428 7.58 -3.25 -7.78
C GLU A 428 7.34 -4.12 -9.01
N PRO A 429 7.08 -3.49 -10.18
CA PRO A 429 7.05 -4.20 -11.44
C PRO A 429 8.35 -4.99 -11.61
N SER A 430 8.25 -6.29 -11.86
CA SER A 430 9.43 -7.05 -12.30
C SER A 430 9.88 -6.44 -13.64
N PRO A 431 11.19 -6.15 -13.83
CA PRO A 431 11.66 -5.75 -15.15
C PRO A 431 11.22 -6.81 -16.17
N GLU A 432 10.84 -6.37 -17.36
CA GLU A 432 10.57 -7.29 -18.46
C GLU A 432 11.75 -8.26 -18.57
N PRO A 433 11.50 -9.57 -18.73
CA PRO A 433 12.61 -10.48 -18.99
C PRO A 433 13.34 -9.94 -20.22
N GLU A 434 14.61 -9.55 -20.03
CA GLU A 434 15.47 -9.26 -21.16
C GLU A 434 15.38 -10.47 -22.07
N ILE A 435 14.83 -10.28 -23.27
CA ILE A 435 14.96 -11.28 -24.31
C ILE A 435 16.46 -11.39 -24.50
N ALA A 436 17.06 -12.45 -23.95
CA ALA A 436 18.41 -12.83 -24.30
C ALA A 436 18.38 -13.07 -25.80
N VAL A 437 18.79 -12.05 -26.56
CA VAL A 437 19.09 -12.20 -27.97
C VAL A 437 20.28 -13.14 -27.98
N VAL A 438 20.01 -14.44 -28.04
CA VAL A 438 21.02 -15.40 -28.46
C VAL A 438 21.35 -14.99 -29.88
N GLN A 439 22.41 -14.19 -30.02
CA GLN A 439 23.06 -14.01 -31.31
C GLN A 439 23.43 -15.43 -31.75
N LEU A 440 22.64 -15.97 -32.69
CA LEU A 440 23.05 -17.15 -33.41
C LEU A 440 24.43 -16.82 -34.01
N PRO A 441 25.45 -17.68 -33.80
CA PRO A 441 26.75 -17.45 -34.38
C PRO A 441 26.57 -17.29 -35.91
N PRO A 442 27.34 -16.38 -36.55
CA PRO A 442 27.22 -16.17 -37.99
C PRO A 442 27.40 -17.52 -38.70
N GLU A 443 26.43 -17.89 -39.52
CA GLU A 443 26.50 -19.12 -40.32
C GLU A 443 27.76 -19.05 -41.18
N THR A 444 28.70 -19.96 -40.92
CA THR A 444 29.81 -20.21 -41.84
C THR A 444 29.23 -20.68 -43.16
N PRO A 445 29.54 -20.03 -44.30
CA PRO A 445 29.05 -20.49 -45.59
C PRO A 445 29.57 -21.92 -45.84
N PRO A 446 28.72 -22.83 -46.36
CA PRO A 446 29.14 -24.19 -46.61
C PRO A 446 30.23 -24.23 -47.70
N PRO A 447 31.17 -25.18 -47.64
CA PRO A 447 32.16 -25.36 -48.69
C PRO A 447 31.47 -25.73 -50.00
N ILE A 448 31.93 -25.13 -51.10
CA ILE A 448 31.49 -25.45 -52.46
C ILE A 448 31.84 -26.91 -52.74
N ALA A 449 30.85 -27.80 -52.70
CA ALA A 449 31.01 -29.18 -53.09
C ALA A 449 30.90 -29.28 -54.62
N VAL A 450 32.00 -29.65 -55.27
CA VAL A 450 32.04 -30.03 -56.69
C VAL A 450 31.28 -31.35 -56.83
N ALA A 451 30.22 -31.35 -57.65
CA ALA A 451 29.40 -32.51 -57.91
C ALA A 451 30.19 -33.57 -58.69
N VAL A 452 30.29 -34.78 -58.14
CA VAL A 452 30.61 -36.00 -58.88
C VAL A 452 29.39 -36.91 -58.78
N ALA A 453 28.72 -37.10 -59.91
CA ALA A 453 27.55 -37.94 -60.05
C ALA A 453 27.94 -39.42 -60.07
N LEU A 454 27.23 -40.25 -59.29
CA LEU A 454 27.12 -41.68 -59.49
C LEU A 454 25.69 -42.16 -59.18
N PRO A 455 25.23 -43.27 -59.79
CA PRO A 455 23.83 -43.50 -60.09
C PRO A 455 23.04 -44.21 -58.98
N LEU A 456 21.73 -43.96 -59.03
CA LEU A 456 20.65 -44.50 -58.20
C LEU A 456 20.49 -46.01 -58.36
N GLU A 457 20.29 -46.74 -57.26
CA GLU A 457 19.45 -47.96 -57.22
C GLU A 457 18.86 -48.22 -55.81
N GLY A 458 17.62 -48.72 -55.77
CA GLY A 458 17.16 -49.63 -54.70
C GLY A 458 16.14 -49.08 -53.70
N GLY A 459 14.86 -49.42 -53.89
CA GLY A 459 13.77 -49.11 -52.98
C GLY A 459 13.70 -49.99 -51.71
N GLY A 460 13.04 -49.44 -50.69
CA GLY A 460 12.64 -50.14 -49.47
C GLY A 460 12.03 -49.15 -48.47
N GLY A 461 10.73 -49.24 -48.21
CA GLY A 461 10.03 -48.36 -47.26
C GLY A 461 10.58 -48.55 -45.85
N GLY A 462 11.29 -47.54 -45.35
CA GLY A 462 11.86 -47.53 -44.00
C GLY A 462 11.22 -46.48 -43.13
N GLU A 463 10.67 -46.90 -41.98
CA GLU A 463 10.34 -45.97 -40.90
C GLU A 463 11.66 -45.38 -40.34
N ALA A 464 11.74 -44.05 -40.24
CA ALA A 464 12.89 -43.35 -39.66
C ALA A 464 12.60 -43.03 -38.19
N ARG A 465 13.58 -43.18 -37.30
CA ARG A 465 13.48 -42.72 -35.90
C ARG A 465 14.09 -41.34 -35.73
N CYS A 466 13.45 -40.50 -34.93
CA CYS A 466 13.94 -39.16 -34.61
C CYS A 466 15.12 -39.24 -33.65
N ASP A 467 16.27 -38.70 -34.03
CA ASP A 467 17.49 -38.73 -33.19
C ASP A 467 17.34 -37.96 -31.87
N LYS A 468 16.34 -37.07 -31.76
CA LYS A 468 16.09 -36.26 -30.56
C LYS A 468 15.14 -36.90 -29.55
N CYS A 469 14.08 -37.57 -30.01
CA CYS A 469 13.03 -38.11 -29.15
C CYS A 469 12.73 -39.60 -29.36
N ASN A 470 13.45 -40.24 -30.29
CA ASN A 470 13.29 -41.64 -30.68
C ASN A 470 11.89 -42.04 -31.21
N GLY A 471 11.04 -41.05 -31.52
CA GLY A 471 9.71 -41.27 -32.09
C GLY A 471 9.78 -41.70 -33.56
N TYR A 472 8.79 -42.48 -34.00
CA TYR A 472 8.67 -42.96 -35.39
C TYR A 472 8.26 -41.83 -36.32
N MET A 473 8.90 -41.76 -37.49
CA MET A 473 8.64 -40.81 -38.56
C MET A 473 8.53 -41.57 -39.88
N THR A 474 7.58 -41.17 -40.71
CA THR A 474 7.58 -41.58 -42.12
C THR A 474 8.59 -40.72 -42.88
N MET A 475 9.27 -41.28 -43.88
CA MET A 475 10.31 -40.54 -44.63
C MET A 475 9.78 -39.25 -45.29
N GLU A 476 8.48 -39.14 -45.54
CA GLU A 476 7.85 -37.95 -46.14
C GLU A 476 7.68 -36.77 -45.15
N MET A 477 7.82 -37.00 -43.84
CA MET A 477 7.64 -35.94 -42.84
C MET A 477 8.87 -35.03 -42.77
N LYS A 478 8.70 -33.77 -43.19
CA LYS A 478 9.72 -32.71 -43.07
C LYS A 478 10.06 -32.35 -41.61
N PHE A 479 9.15 -32.66 -40.67
CA PHE A 479 9.31 -32.38 -39.24
C PHE A 479 8.76 -33.53 -38.39
N CYS A 480 9.43 -33.84 -37.28
CA CYS A 480 8.95 -34.79 -36.29
C CYS A 480 7.69 -34.24 -35.58
N PRO A 481 6.55 -34.96 -35.61
CA PRO A 481 5.30 -34.44 -35.02
C PRO A 481 5.34 -34.33 -33.49
N GLN A 482 6.25 -35.04 -32.81
CA GLN A 482 6.36 -34.99 -31.36
C GLN A 482 7.22 -33.83 -30.83
N CYS A 483 8.22 -33.38 -31.59
CA CYS A 483 9.20 -32.40 -31.07
C CYS A 483 9.59 -31.30 -32.07
N GLY A 484 9.02 -31.30 -33.28
CA GLY A 484 9.26 -30.30 -34.31
C GLY A 484 10.66 -30.35 -34.96
N THR A 485 11.48 -31.36 -34.65
CA THR A 485 12.84 -31.49 -35.22
C THR A 485 12.75 -31.79 -36.72
N ARG A 486 13.54 -31.07 -37.53
CA ARG A 486 13.57 -31.21 -38.99
C ARG A 486 14.24 -32.53 -39.39
N ASN A 487 13.59 -33.32 -40.24
CA ASN A 487 14.17 -34.57 -40.74
C ASN A 487 15.22 -34.24 -41.81
N THR A 488 16.47 -34.63 -41.58
CA THR A 488 17.61 -34.35 -42.48
C THR A 488 17.84 -35.45 -43.52
N LYS A 489 17.02 -36.52 -43.50
CA LYS A 489 17.12 -37.68 -44.41
C LYS A 489 15.94 -37.81 -45.39
N ALA A 490 15.12 -36.78 -45.55
CA ALA A 490 13.95 -36.75 -46.44
C ALA A 490 14.27 -36.12 -47.80
#